data_AF-A0A960JL90-F1
#
_entry.id   AF-A0A960JL90-F1
#
_cell.length_a   1.000
_cell.length_b   1.000
_cell.length_c   1.000
_cell.angle_alpha   90.00
_cell.angle_beta   90.00
_cell.angle_gamma   90.00
#
_symmetry.space_group_name_H-M   'P 1'
#
loop_
_entity.id
_entity.type
_entity.pdbx_description
1 polymer ?
#
loop_
_entity_poly.entity_id
_entity_poly.type
_entity_poly.pdbx_seq_one_letter_code
_entity_poly.pdbx_strand_id
1 'polypeptide(L)' 'MGDAVWPLSFSQAGEGGRPLLLVHGFTGGRADFAEWMEPLADRGHHVVVPDLRGHGVTGGPDELEGYSLE' A
#
# COMPACT_ATOMS: atom_id res chain seq x y z
N MET A 1 15.18 -6.55 -19.24
CA MET A 1 14.32 -6.91 -18.09
C MET A 1 12.97 -6.34 -18.40
N GLY A 2 11.98 -7.19 -18.70
CA GLY A 2 10.64 -6.72 -19.05
C GLY A 2 9.94 -6.17 -17.82
N ASP A 3 9.12 -5.15 -18.01
CA ASP A 3 8.30 -4.51 -16.98
C ASP A 3 7.29 -5.52 -16.41
N ALA A 4 7.73 -6.34 -15.46
CA ALA A 4 6.85 -7.23 -14.73
C ALA A 4 5.91 -6.36 -13.87
N VAL A 5 4.66 -6.25 -14.30
CA VAL A 5 3.61 -5.63 -13.49
C VAL A 5 3.32 -6.59 -12.32
N TRP A 6 3.88 -6.28 -11.15
CA TRP A 6 3.62 -7.04 -9.93
C TRP A 6 2.30 -6.57 -9.31
N PRO A 7 1.35 -7.47 -9.00
CA PRO A 7 0.09 -7.08 -8.38
C PRO A 7 0.32 -6.57 -6.94
N LEU A 8 -0.22 -5.40 -6.63
CA LEU A 8 -0.24 -4.85 -5.28
C LEU A 8 -1.56 -5.19 -4.58
N SER A 9 -1.47 -5.76 -3.39
CA SER A 9 -2.62 -5.87 -2.49
C SER A 9 -2.80 -4.57 -1.71
N PHE A 10 -4.03 -4.07 -1.61
CA PHE A 10 -4.34 -2.86 -0.87
C PHE A 10 -5.72 -2.91 -0.21
N SER A 11 -5.89 -2.10 0.83
CA SER A 11 -7.19 -1.73 1.39
C SER A 11 -7.53 -0.30 0.96
N GLN A 12 -8.81 0.01 0.81
CA GLN A 12 -9.25 1.36 0.47
C GLN A 12 -10.56 1.75 1.15
N ALA A 13 -10.75 3.05 1.34
CA ALA A 13 -11.98 3.66 1.88
C ALA A 13 -12.21 5.06 1.27
N GLY A 14 -13.46 5.51 1.23
CA GLY A 14 -13.80 6.86 0.78
C GLY A 14 -13.66 7.12 -0.73
N GLU A 15 -13.97 6.13 -1.57
CA GLU A 15 -13.93 6.27 -3.04
C GLU A 15 -14.62 7.56 -3.51
N GLY A 16 -13.97 8.27 -4.44
CA GLY A 16 -14.44 9.57 -4.96
C GLY A 16 -13.96 10.80 -4.17
N GLY A 17 -13.33 10.62 -3.01
CA GLY A 17 -12.67 11.69 -2.25
C GLY A 17 -11.32 12.14 -2.80
N ARG A 18 -10.65 13.07 -2.11
CA ARG A 18 -9.29 13.53 -2.46
C ARG A 18 -8.29 12.38 -2.22
N PRO A 19 -7.52 11.93 -3.24
CA PRO A 19 -6.60 10.80 -3.08
C PRO A 19 -5.59 10.99 -1.94
N LEU A 20 -5.39 9.93 -1.16
CA LEU A 20 -4.44 9.84 -0.06
C LEU A 20 -3.86 8.43 0.00
N LEU A 21 -2.55 8.30 -0.20
CA LEU A 21 -1.81 7.03 -0.09
C LEU A 21 -1.10 6.97 1.26
N LEU A 22 -1.40 5.95 2.08
CA LEU A 22 -0.70 5.71 3.34
C LEU A 22 0.33 4.60 3.14
N VAL A 23 1.60 4.93 3.29
CA VAL A 23 2.73 4.03 3.04
C VAL A 23 3.36 3.62 4.36
N HIS A 24 3.40 2.32 4.63
CA HIS A 24 4.02 1.80 5.86
C HIS A 24 5.55 1.80 5.77
N GLY A 25 6.21 1.72 6.93
CA GLY A 25 7.66 1.59 7.04
C GLY A 25 8.14 0.14 7.07
N PHE A 26 9.41 -0.04 7.46
CA PHE A 26 10.01 -1.37 7.65
C PHE A 26 9.30 -2.16 8.75
N THR A 27 9.10 -3.46 8.56
CA THR A 27 8.31 -4.37 9.42
C THR A 27 6.82 -4.05 9.56
N GLY A 28 6.34 -2.97 8.92
CA GLY A 28 4.93 -2.61 8.92
C GLY A 28 4.11 -3.32 7.85
N GLY A 29 2.83 -2.96 7.77
CA GLY A 29 1.91 -3.44 6.74
C GLY A 29 0.65 -2.59 6.66
N ARG A 30 -0.25 -2.90 5.72
CA ARG A 30 -1.50 -2.14 5.60
C ARG A 30 -2.34 -2.12 6.88
N ALA A 31 -2.20 -3.15 7.71
CA ALA A 31 -2.93 -3.31 8.98
C ALA A 31 -2.62 -2.19 9.99
N ASP A 32 -1.44 -1.57 9.92
CA ASP A 32 -1.02 -0.50 10.83
C ASP A 32 -1.91 0.75 10.71
N PHE A 33 -2.59 0.91 9.57
CA PHE A 33 -3.45 2.05 9.29
C PHE A 33 -4.94 1.75 9.40
N ALA A 34 -5.34 0.52 9.77
CA ALA A 34 -6.74 0.09 9.71
C ALA A 34 -7.69 1.03 10.48
N GLU A 35 -7.31 1.47 11.67
CA GLU A 35 -8.12 2.38 12.50
C GLU A 35 -8.20 3.82 11.97
N TRP A 36 -7.30 4.19 11.04
CA TRP A 36 -7.20 5.56 10.49
C TRP A 36 -7.95 5.73 9.17
N MET A 37 -8.29 4.63 8.49
CA MET A 37 -8.90 4.68 7.16
C MET A 37 -10.25 5.39 7.16
N GLU A 38 -11.20 4.96 7.99
CA GLU A 38 -12.53 5.58 8.06
C GLU A 38 -12.48 7.04 8.55
N PRO A 39 -11.75 7.40 9.62
CA PRO A 39 -11.63 8.80 10.04
C PRO A 39 -11.04 9.75 8.99
N LEU A 40 -10.18 9.25 8.11
CA LEU A 40 -9.63 10.03 6.99
C LEU A 40 -10.62 10.09 5.83
N ALA A 41 -11.32 9.00 5.54
CA ALA A 41 -12.39 8.96 4.54
C ALA A 41 -13.52 9.95 4.87
N ASP A 42 -13.96 10.01 6.13
CA ASP A 42 -14.96 10.96 6.63
C ASP A 42 -14.54 12.43 6.46
N ARG A 43 -13.22 12.69 6.38
CA ARG A 43 -12.67 14.02 6.08
C ARG A 43 -12.60 14.34 4.59
N GLY A 44 -13.17 13.48 3.75
CA GLY A 44 -13.25 13.65 2.29
C GLY A 44 -12.05 13.09 1.54
N HIS A 45 -11.30 12.15 2.10
CA HIS A 45 -10.19 11.49 1.41
C HIS A 45 -10.60 10.15 0.78
N HIS A 46 -10.04 9.84 -0.40
CA HIS A 46 -10.00 8.46 -0.90
C HIS A 46 -8.68 7.86 -0.41
N VAL A 47 -8.77 7.08 0.66
CA VAL A 47 -7.62 6.48 1.33
C VAL A 47 -7.30 5.15 0.65
N VAL A 48 -6.04 4.96 0.26
CA VAL A 48 -5.50 3.69 -0.23
C VAL A 48 -4.30 3.30 0.63
N VAL A 49 -4.28 2.06 1.09
CA VAL A 49 -3.23 1.51 1.95
C VAL A 49 -2.72 0.20 1.35
N PRO A 50 -1.58 0.19 0.63
CA PRO A 50 -0.99 -1.01 0.08
C PRO A 50 -0.20 -1.80 1.13
N ASP A 51 -0.09 -3.10 0.91
CA ASP A 51 1.09 -3.83 1.38
C ASP A 51 2.22 -3.56 0.37
N LEU A 52 3.35 -3.01 0.83
CA LEU A 52 4.53 -2.79 -0.01
C LEU A 52 5.12 -4.13 -0.46
N ARG A 53 5.96 -4.07 -1.51
CA ARG A 53 6.75 -5.21 -1.97
C ARG A 53 7.48 -5.85 -0.78
N GLY A 54 7.47 -7.18 -0.72
CA GLY A 54 8.00 -8.00 0.37
C GLY A 54 7.12 -8.08 1.62
N HIS A 55 5.94 -7.47 1.63
CA HIS A 55 5.08 -7.41 2.81
C HIS A 55 3.69 -7.99 2.54
N GLY A 56 3.07 -8.48 3.62
CA GLY A 56 1.70 -8.94 3.66
C GLY A 56 1.31 -9.87 2.51
N VAL A 57 0.17 -9.57 1.87
CA VAL A 57 -0.38 -10.39 0.78
C VAL A 57 0.26 -10.05 -0.57
N THR A 58 0.83 -8.84 -0.70
CA THR A 58 1.55 -8.44 -1.93
C THR A 58 2.72 -9.37 -2.21
N GLY A 59 3.42 -9.85 -1.18
CA GLY A 59 4.64 -10.64 -1.35
C GLY A 59 5.72 -9.85 -2.10
N GLY A 60 6.70 -10.52 -2.68
CA GLY A 60 7.72 -9.86 -3.49
C GLY A 60 8.65 -10.85 -4.19
N PRO A 61 9.59 -10.33 -5.00
CA PRO A 61 10.63 -11.14 -5.62
C PRO A 61 11.54 -11.78 -4.57
N ASP A 62 12.16 -12.91 -4.91
CA ASP A 62 13.16 -13.54 -4.04
C ASP A 62 14.52 -12.83 -4.11
N GLU A 63 14.79 -12.16 -5.24
CA GLU A 63 16.04 -11.44 -5.49
C GLU A 63 16.07 -10.06 -4.82
N LEU A 64 17.20 -9.73 -4.17
CA LEU A 64 17.40 -8.49 -3.43
C LEU A 64 17.32 -7.25 -4.31
N GLU A 65 17.81 -7.35 -5.55
CA GLU A 65 17.77 -6.28 -6.55
C GLU A 65 16.32 -5.85 -6.85
N GLY A 66 15.37 -6.76 -6.63
CA GLY A 66 13.94 -6.51 -6.72
C GLY A 66 13.40 -5.55 -5.66
N TYR A 67 14.21 -5.05 -4.73
CA TYR A 67 13.82 -4.08 -3.69
C TYR A 67 14.55 -2.73 -3.79
N SER A 68 15.33 -2.53 -4.86
CA SER A 68 15.95 -1.24 -5.16
C SER A 68 14.89 -0.12 -5.34
N LEU A 69 15.27 1.10 -4.96
CA LEU A 69 14.53 2.33 -5.32
C LEU A 69 15.01 2.94 -6.63
N GLU A 70 16.22 2.55 -7.07
CA GLU A 70 16.84 2.91 -8.36
C GLU A 70 16.49 1.88 -9.45
#